data_AF-A0A135WIS6-F1
#
_entry.id   AF-A0A135WIS6-F1
#
_cell.length_a   1.000
_cell.length_b   1.000
_cell.length_c   1.000
_cell.angle_alpha   90.00
_cell.angle_beta   90.00
_cell.angle_gamma   90.00
#
_symmetry.space_group_name_H-M   'P 1'
#
loop_
_entity.id
_entity.type
_entity.pdbx_description
1 polymer ?
#
loop_
_entity_poly.entity_id
_entity_poly.type
_entity_poly.pdbx_seq_one_letter_code
_entity_poly.pdbx_strand_id
1 'polypeptide(L)'
;MLKRKKESLEKGSELFRKSQDLSQGTLAQIMDGYSKLLIDDPVTPFKEENLQTIADNVDYGVLAALDGTWVSYNANYNKNVTRPSLGSGIHTTIMPSPGTNPGTIPGKFSFDSEEYIEKLTFSLVPGGVRNRGGASELFCGAVKYEQTIKSVNKAEGQPSLQYTSIHEENGMYLWLSDVYNHAATKESIEKDRGIHAFSDEDFKNYGYTGKYRDEPLVQVSADEKNKKYILLSQLEPGQEYYEIIPAQEIKPGDGITGPYFIPDYSISRSGVIPHGSTITLLGDIAPSGNNYLINGSPQFPYGDAAWQTDHLAISQTMGGAGASAKNPINLDEPAPAWVHEKLTDENDPGSNKIYTQRILADDLYPYSVRPDLRLRDTLSGQKVANYVLVQMSSKMKTGAQGGILNVPFVNRFVPTVEVDFRLWIETVIEDGKEILQLQYEQIVFFEFDFGNDGGTTSWPHIQVNTLRKLEDIPADQRAIIEEQFFDKTPKMNVPDSSVNPPPGCPYHKG
;
A
#
# COMPACT_ATOMS: atom_id res chain seq x y z
N MET A 1 6.53 2.86 12.82
CA MET A 1 7.63 3.63 12.22
C MET A 1 9.03 3.16 12.61
N LEU A 2 9.93 3.15 11.62
CA LEU A 2 11.37 2.95 11.76
C LEU A 2 12.13 4.27 11.57
N LYS A 3 13.30 4.39 12.18
CA LYS A 3 14.26 5.47 11.96
C LYS A 3 15.63 4.91 11.61
N ARG A 4 16.45 5.70 10.93
CA ARG A 4 17.86 5.37 10.68
C ARG A 4 18.67 5.41 11.98
N LYS A 5 19.59 4.46 12.19
CA LYS A 5 20.50 4.40 13.35
C LYS A 5 21.47 5.59 13.29
N LYS A 6 21.70 6.24 14.45
CA LYS A 6 22.42 7.54 14.59
C LYS A 6 23.87 7.57 14.09
N GLU A 7 24.52 6.45 13.81
CA GLU A 7 25.93 6.42 13.39
C GLU A 7 26.18 6.90 11.94
N SER A 8 25.13 7.27 11.18
CA SER A 8 25.25 7.52 9.74
C SER A 8 25.29 8.99 9.30
N LEU A 9 25.28 10.00 10.18
CA LEU A 9 25.44 11.39 9.70
C LEU A 9 26.88 11.66 9.20
N GLU A 10 27.90 11.05 9.81
CA GLU A 10 29.29 11.17 9.34
C GLU A 10 29.68 10.15 8.26
N LYS A 11 28.87 9.09 8.04
CA LYS A 11 29.13 8.01 7.09
C LYS A 11 28.06 7.82 6.00
N GLY A 12 27.01 8.65 5.98
CA GLY A 12 25.86 8.51 5.07
C GLY A 12 26.25 8.60 3.60
N SER A 13 27.30 9.36 3.30
CA SER A 13 27.91 9.46 1.96
C SER A 13 28.87 8.31 1.62
N GLU A 14 29.28 7.49 2.59
CA GLU A 14 30.16 6.33 2.40
C GLU A 14 29.41 5.00 2.28
N LEU A 15 28.17 4.88 2.74
CA LEU A 15 27.38 3.63 2.55
C LEU A 15 27.09 3.32 1.07
N PHE A 16 27.12 4.33 0.20
CA PHE A 16 27.05 4.15 -1.26
C PHE A 16 28.43 4.14 -1.95
N ARG A 17 29.54 4.25 -1.22
CA ARG A 17 30.91 4.31 -1.77
C ARG A 17 31.95 3.39 -1.12
N LYS A 18 31.64 2.68 -0.04
CA LYS A 18 32.52 1.67 0.55
C LYS A 18 31.99 0.27 0.29
N SER A 19 32.72 -0.40 -0.60
CA SER A 19 32.92 -1.85 -0.73
C SER A 19 31.75 -2.74 -0.36
N GLN A 20 31.25 -3.45 -1.37
CA GLN A 20 30.66 -4.78 -1.27
C GLN A 20 31.38 -5.62 -0.19
N ASP A 21 30.86 -5.62 1.02
CA ASP A 21 31.15 -6.70 1.95
C ASP A 21 30.27 -7.86 1.51
N LEU A 22 30.85 -8.73 0.67
CA LEU A 22 30.19 -9.85 -0.02
C LEU A 22 29.60 -10.90 0.94
N SER A 23 29.68 -10.70 2.27
CA SER A 23 29.18 -11.64 3.27
C SER A 23 27.77 -11.35 3.82
N GLN A 24 27.17 -10.20 3.52
CA GLN A 24 25.80 -9.87 3.93
C GLN A 24 24.93 -9.53 2.73
N GLY A 25 23.75 -10.14 2.62
CA GLY A 25 22.86 -9.90 1.48
C GLY A 25 22.22 -8.53 1.44
N THR A 26 21.86 -8.09 0.22
CA THR A 26 21.38 -6.74 -0.10
C THR A 26 20.27 -6.25 0.84
N LEU A 27 19.28 -7.09 1.15
CA LEU A 27 18.18 -6.71 2.04
C LEU A 27 18.62 -6.56 3.51
N ALA A 28 19.53 -7.41 3.98
CA ALA A 28 20.07 -7.33 5.33
C ALA A 28 20.89 -6.05 5.53
N GLN A 29 21.69 -5.68 4.52
CA GLN A 29 22.44 -4.42 4.52
C GLN A 29 21.52 -3.19 4.58
N ILE A 30 20.44 -3.20 3.79
CA ILE A 30 19.43 -2.13 3.84
C ILE A 30 18.81 -2.05 5.23
N MET A 31 18.40 -3.17 5.81
CA MET A 31 17.69 -3.18 7.09
C MET A 31 18.56 -2.95 8.32
N ASP A 32 19.87 -3.26 8.28
CA ASP A 32 20.77 -2.99 9.41
C ASP A 32 20.86 -1.49 9.75
N GLY A 33 20.59 -0.61 8.79
CA GLY A 33 20.53 0.82 9.01
C GLY A 33 19.38 1.31 9.90
N TYR A 34 18.41 0.45 10.27
CA TYR A 34 17.15 0.90 10.88
C TYR A 34 16.91 0.36 12.30
N SER A 35 16.14 1.12 13.07
CA SER A 35 15.65 0.77 14.40
C SER A 35 14.25 1.35 14.64
N LYS A 36 13.52 0.80 15.62
CA LYS A 36 12.21 1.35 16.00
C LYS A 36 12.35 2.78 16.53
N LEU A 37 11.47 3.67 16.09
CA LEU A 37 11.37 5.02 16.65
C LEU A 37 10.72 4.97 18.05
N LEU A 38 11.34 5.63 19.03
CA LEU A 38 10.93 5.71 20.42
C LEU A 38 10.58 7.16 20.79
N ILE A 39 9.76 7.34 21.83
CA ILE A 39 9.33 8.68 22.29
C ILE A 39 10.49 9.55 22.79
N ASP A 40 11.54 8.92 23.34
CA ASP A 40 12.74 9.62 23.84
C ASP A 40 13.77 9.88 22.73
N ASP A 41 13.47 9.54 21.48
CA ASP A 41 14.36 9.82 20.38
C ASP A 41 14.40 11.32 20.08
N PRO A 42 15.60 11.91 19.96
CA PRO A 42 15.71 13.34 19.72
C PRO A 42 15.21 13.67 18.33
N VAL A 43 14.48 14.78 18.23
CA VAL A 43 14.06 15.35 16.96
C VAL A 43 15.19 16.13 16.32
N THR A 44 15.41 15.92 15.03
CA THR A 44 16.46 16.60 14.28
C THR A 44 16.04 18.03 13.97
N PRO A 45 16.79 19.07 14.37
CA PRO A 45 16.48 20.43 13.96
C PRO A 45 16.76 20.60 12.46
N PHE A 46 15.82 21.21 11.75
CA PHE A 46 16.01 21.67 10.40
C PHE A 46 16.82 22.97 10.39
N LYS A 47 17.80 23.05 9.48
CA LYS A 47 18.54 24.29 9.21
C LYS A 47 18.56 24.50 7.69
N GLU A 48 18.21 25.70 7.25
CA GLU A 48 18.14 26.01 5.81
C GLU A 48 19.48 25.80 5.09
N GLU A 49 20.62 26.07 5.76
CA GLU A 49 21.96 25.82 5.22
C GLU A 49 22.22 24.35 4.83
N ASN A 50 21.48 23.40 5.44
CA ASN A 50 21.59 21.98 5.17
C ASN A 50 20.59 21.48 4.13
N LEU A 51 19.71 22.34 3.60
CA LEU A 51 18.60 21.93 2.72
C LEU A 51 19.07 21.08 1.54
N GLN A 52 20.13 21.53 0.85
CA GLN A 52 20.65 20.81 -0.31
C GLN A 52 21.22 19.45 0.09
N THR A 53 21.98 19.40 1.18
CA THR A 53 22.54 18.15 1.71
C THR A 53 21.44 17.16 2.12
N ILE A 54 20.36 17.63 2.75
CA ILE A 54 19.22 16.78 3.13
C ILE A 54 18.52 16.27 1.88
N ALA A 55 18.27 17.15 0.90
CA ALA A 55 17.65 16.76 -0.36
C ALA A 55 18.49 15.71 -1.10
N ASP A 56 19.80 15.90 -1.21
CA ASP A 56 20.71 15.01 -1.94
C ASP A 56 20.92 13.65 -1.26
N ASN A 57 20.70 13.56 0.05
CA ASN A 57 20.92 12.34 0.85
C ASN A 57 19.62 11.80 1.47
N VAL A 58 18.50 11.96 0.77
CA VAL A 58 17.20 11.47 1.26
C VAL A 58 17.23 9.96 1.48
N ASP A 59 16.58 9.54 2.56
CA ASP A 59 16.36 8.14 2.84
C ASP A 59 15.17 7.56 2.06
N TYR A 60 15.37 6.45 1.36
CA TYR A 60 14.31 5.67 0.70
C TYR A 60 13.84 4.47 1.54
N GLY A 61 14.44 4.21 2.70
CA GLY A 61 14.07 3.08 3.54
C GLY A 61 14.29 1.74 2.84
N VAL A 62 13.42 0.78 3.17
CA VAL A 62 13.38 -0.52 2.47
C VAL A 62 12.94 -0.38 1.01
N LEU A 63 12.28 0.72 0.62
CA LEU A 63 11.80 0.93 -0.75
C LEU A 63 12.96 1.07 -1.75
N ALA A 64 14.18 1.39 -1.27
CA ALA A 64 15.39 1.35 -2.08
C ALA A 64 15.60 -0.02 -2.76
N ALA A 65 15.20 -1.12 -2.11
CA ALA A 65 15.32 -2.47 -2.66
C ALA A 65 14.46 -2.69 -3.91
N LEU A 66 13.45 -1.85 -4.14
CA LEU A 66 12.52 -2.00 -5.26
C LEU A 66 13.07 -1.46 -6.58
N ASP A 67 14.09 -0.60 -6.58
CA ASP A 67 14.54 0.12 -7.78
C ASP A 67 14.84 -0.81 -8.96
N GLY A 68 14.33 -0.46 -10.15
CA GLY A 68 14.46 -1.20 -11.40
C GLY A 68 13.20 -1.98 -11.82
N THR A 69 13.34 -2.82 -12.85
CA THR A 69 12.21 -3.56 -13.45
C THR A 69 12.10 -4.99 -12.94
N TRP A 70 10.90 -5.35 -12.51
CA TRP A 70 10.50 -6.66 -12.02
C TRP A 70 9.50 -7.29 -12.97
N VAL A 71 9.61 -8.59 -13.15
CA VAL A 71 8.79 -9.35 -14.07
C VAL A 71 8.37 -10.67 -13.44
N SER A 72 7.24 -11.21 -13.89
CA SER A 72 6.70 -12.49 -13.44
C SER A 72 7.76 -13.60 -13.43
N TYR A 73 7.91 -14.26 -12.28
CA TYR A 73 8.71 -15.47 -12.12
C TYR A 73 7.78 -16.67 -11.95
N ASN A 74 7.55 -17.41 -13.03
CA ASN A 74 6.65 -18.55 -13.06
C ASN A 74 7.34 -19.80 -12.52
N ALA A 75 7.12 -20.11 -11.25
CA ALA A 75 7.48 -21.38 -10.67
C ALA A 75 6.30 -21.90 -9.84
N ASN A 76 5.94 -23.17 -10.03
CA ASN A 76 5.00 -23.86 -9.15
C ASN A 76 5.64 -25.15 -8.65
N TYR A 77 5.96 -25.18 -7.36
CA TYR A 77 6.55 -26.36 -6.74
C TYR A 77 5.51 -27.23 -6.02
N ASN A 78 4.23 -26.84 -6.03
CA ASN A 78 3.16 -27.65 -5.49
C ASN A 78 2.85 -28.84 -6.42
N LYS A 79 3.22 -30.03 -5.96
CA LYS A 79 3.05 -31.29 -6.69
C LYS A 79 1.60 -31.78 -6.74
N ASN A 80 0.72 -31.24 -5.90
CA ASN A 80 -0.70 -31.59 -5.88
C ASN A 80 -1.47 -30.87 -7.01
N VAL A 81 -0.93 -29.77 -7.54
CA VAL A 81 -1.49 -29.07 -8.69
C VAL A 81 -0.84 -29.63 -9.96
N THR A 82 -1.54 -30.55 -10.62
CA THR A 82 -1.00 -31.25 -11.81
C THR A 82 -1.11 -30.43 -13.08
N ARG A 83 -1.92 -29.37 -13.11
CA ARG A 83 -2.03 -28.51 -14.29
C ARG A 83 -0.76 -27.67 -14.44
N PRO A 84 -0.20 -27.52 -15.65
CA PRO A 84 0.88 -26.58 -15.90
C PRO A 84 0.41 -25.17 -15.57
N SER A 85 1.23 -24.42 -14.86
CA SER A 85 0.94 -23.02 -14.66
C SER A 85 1.41 -22.20 -15.84
N LEU A 86 0.51 -21.37 -16.38
CA LEU A 86 0.80 -20.51 -17.51
C LEU A 86 1.48 -19.20 -17.09
N GLY A 87 1.29 -18.76 -15.84
CA GLY A 87 1.81 -17.51 -15.29
C GLY A 87 1.94 -17.55 -13.78
N SER A 88 2.81 -16.72 -13.22
CA SER A 88 2.98 -16.61 -11.76
C SER A 88 1.87 -15.82 -11.09
N GLY A 89 1.27 -14.87 -11.81
CA GLY A 89 0.24 -13.99 -11.29
C GLY A 89 -1.13 -14.65 -11.30
N ILE A 90 -1.93 -14.41 -10.25
CA ILE A 90 -3.34 -14.80 -10.17
C ILE A 90 -4.16 -13.55 -9.92
N HIS A 91 -5.18 -13.34 -10.75
CA HIS A 91 -6.15 -12.28 -10.60
C HIS A 91 -7.56 -12.87 -10.51
N THR A 92 -8.29 -12.53 -9.45
CA THR A 92 -9.70 -12.90 -9.30
C THR A 92 -10.55 -11.65 -9.31
N THR A 93 -11.56 -11.65 -10.18
CA THR A 93 -12.41 -10.49 -10.42
C THR A 93 -13.87 -10.90 -10.38
N ILE A 94 -14.68 -10.06 -9.77
CA ILE A 94 -16.13 -10.16 -9.82
C ILE A 94 -16.73 -8.92 -10.46
N MET A 95 -17.65 -9.09 -11.39
CA MET A 95 -18.33 -7.98 -12.05
C MET A 95 -19.84 -8.21 -12.02
N PRO A 96 -20.67 -7.16 -11.90
CA PRO A 96 -22.10 -7.29 -12.12
C PRO A 96 -22.36 -7.91 -13.50
N SER A 97 -23.24 -8.92 -13.56
CA SER A 97 -23.53 -9.55 -14.85
C SER A 97 -24.22 -8.55 -15.77
N PRO A 98 -23.98 -8.58 -17.09
CA PRO A 98 -24.71 -7.75 -18.03
C PRO A 98 -26.22 -7.88 -17.86
N GLY A 99 -26.93 -6.75 -17.92
CA GLY A 99 -28.38 -6.70 -17.71
C GLY A 99 -28.82 -6.61 -16.25
N THR A 100 -27.91 -6.71 -15.28
CA THR A 100 -28.21 -6.40 -13.88
C THR A 100 -28.17 -4.91 -13.59
N ASN A 101 -29.02 -4.47 -12.67
CA ASN A 101 -28.91 -3.16 -12.05
C ASN A 101 -29.63 -3.19 -10.69
N PRO A 102 -29.22 -2.30 -9.76
CA PRO A 102 -29.85 -2.10 -8.45
C PRO A 102 -31.38 -2.05 -8.43
N GLY A 103 -31.98 -1.44 -9.46
CA GLY A 103 -33.41 -1.14 -9.49
C GLY A 103 -34.30 -2.23 -10.07
N THR A 104 -33.74 -3.28 -10.71
CA THR A 104 -34.55 -4.32 -11.37
C THR A 104 -34.10 -5.73 -11.05
N ILE A 105 -32.84 -6.06 -11.29
CA ILE A 105 -32.28 -7.40 -11.10
C ILE A 105 -30.98 -7.23 -10.29
N PRO A 106 -31.08 -7.09 -8.96
CA PRO A 106 -29.91 -7.02 -8.11
C PRO A 106 -29.20 -8.38 -8.05
N GLY A 107 -27.91 -8.38 -7.71
CA GLY A 107 -27.24 -9.57 -7.20
C GLY A 107 -26.96 -10.72 -8.17
N LYS A 108 -26.78 -10.47 -9.47
CA LYS A 108 -26.09 -11.43 -10.37
C LYS A 108 -24.72 -10.91 -10.75
N PHE A 109 -23.74 -11.80 -10.74
CA PHE A 109 -22.36 -11.47 -11.05
C PHE A 109 -21.67 -12.53 -11.93
N SER A 110 -20.64 -12.08 -12.63
CA SER A 110 -19.62 -12.92 -13.26
C SER A 110 -18.41 -12.99 -12.35
N PHE A 111 -17.84 -14.17 -12.20
CA PHE A 111 -16.55 -14.38 -11.56
C PHE A 111 -15.58 -14.85 -12.63
N ASP A 112 -14.44 -14.18 -12.71
CA ASP A 112 -13.35 -14.53 -13.60
C ASP A 112 -12.08 -14.72 -12.75
N SER A 113 -11.35 -15.82 -13.01
CA SER A 113 -10.05 -16.09 -12.42
C SER A 113 -9.04 -16.31 -13.53
N GLU A 114 -7.93 -15.56 -13.51
CA GLU A 114 -6.96 -15.58 -14.58
C GLU A 114 -5.51 -15.76 -14.09
N GLU A 115 -4.73 -16.53 -14.85
CA GLU A 115 -3.28 -16.48 -14.76
C GLU A 115 -2.76 -15.34 -15.65
N TYR A 116 -1.75 -14.63 -15.18
CA TYR A 116 -1.16 -13.52 -15.91
C TYR A 116 0.36 -13.42 -15.78
N ILE A 117 0.96 -12.64 -16.68
CA ILE A 117 2.32 -12.15 -16.58
C ILE A 117 2.32 -10.63 -16.38
N GLU A 118 3.35 -10.14 -15.72
CA GLU A 118 3.44 -8.73 -15.30
C GLU A 118 4.82 -8.16 -15.55
N LYS A 119 4.84 -6.86 -15.85
CA LYS A 119 6.00 -5.99 -15.73
C LYS A 119 5.69 -4.88 -14.72
N LEU A 120 6.52 -4.76 -13.69
CA LEU A 120 6.43 -3.73 -12.66
C LEU A 120 7.77 -3.00 -12.56
N THR A 121 7.80 -1.73 -12.90
CA THR A 121 9.02 -0.92 -12.86
C THR A 121 8.95 0.05 -11.71
N PHE A 122 9.98 0.07 -10.86
CA PHE A 122 10.17 1.12 -9.87
C PHE A 122 11.32 2.02 -10.27
N SER A 123 11.18 3.32 -10.01
CA SER A 123 12.24 4.31 -10.22
C SER A 123 12.38 5.19 -8.99
N LEU A 124 13.56 5.22 -8.38
CA LEU A 124 13.85 6.23 -7.35
C LEU A 124 13.73 7.63 -7.94
N VAL A 125 13.02 8.52 -7.24
CA VAL A 125 12.99 9.96 -7.56
C VAL A 125 14.22 10.59 -6.92
N PRO A 126 15.17 11.13 -7.69
CA PRO A 126 16.36 11.76 -7.12
C PRO A 126 15.97 12.98 -6.29
N GLY A 127 16.56 13.08 -5.10
CA GLY A 127 16.30 14.17 -4.18
C GLY A 127 15.08 13.95 -3.29
N GLY A 128 15.16 14.44 -2.05
CA GLY A 128 14.06 14.35 -1.11
C GLY A 128 12.88 15.25 -1.47
N VAL A 129 11.68 14.68 -1.47
CA VAL A 129 10.44 15.44 -1.65
C VAL A 129 10.07 16.12 -0.33
N ARG A 130 10.18 17.44 -0.28
CA ARG A 130 9.99 18.24 0.94
C ARG A 130 8.52 18.61 1.17
N ASN A 131 7.98 18.22 2.32
CA ASN A 131 6.66 18.60 2.83
C ASN A 131 6.79 19.58 4.00
N ARG A 132 6.18 20.76 3.88
CA ARG A 132 6.30 21.86 4.85
C ARG A 132 5.07 21.94 5.76
N GLY A 133 5.27 21.79 7.06
CA GLY A 133 4.24 21.88 8.10
C GLY A 133 4.39 23.10 9.02
N GLY A 134 5.17 24.10 8.64
CA GLY A 134 5.50 25.24 9.49
C GLY A 134 6.63 24.87 10.46
N ALA A 135 6.29 24.45 11.68
CA ALA A 135 7.26 24.02 12.69
C ALA A 135 7.81 22.59 12.45
N SER A 136 7.29 21.88 11.46
CA SER A 136 7.76 20.53 11.10
C SER A 136 8.02 20.46 9.60
N GLU A 137 9.09 19.78 9.24
CA GLU A 137 9.49 19.51 7.86
C GLU A 137 9.65 18.01 7.69
N LEU A 138 9.14 17.46 6.60
CA LEU A 138 9.29 16.05 6.26
C LEU A 138 9.97 15.95 4.90
N PHE A 139 11.03 15.15 4.81
CA PHE A 139 11.67 14.82 3.54
C PHE A 139 11.37 13.37 3.20
N CYS A 140 10.67 13.17 2.08
CA CYS A 140 10.26 11.84 1.67
C CYS A 140 11.20 11.29 0.60
N GLY A 141 11.71 10.07 0.81
CA GLY A 141 12.27 9.27 -0.27
C GLY A 141 11.14 8.75 -1.14
N ALA A 142 11.12 9.15 -2.41
CA ALA A 142 10.03 8.84 -3.32
C ALA A 142 10.44 7.78 -4.35
N VAL A 143 9.57 6.79 -4.58
CA VAL A 143 9.77 5.72 -5.56
C VAL A 143 8.54 5.65 -6.47
N LYS A 144 8.70 6.02 -7.74
CA LYS A 144 7.63 5.86 -8.75
C LYS A 144 7.44 4.40 -9.07
N TYR A 145 6.23 3.99 -9.40
CA TYR A 145 5.98 2.68 -10.00
C TYR A 145 5.07 2.77 -11.22
N GLU A 146 5.29 1.84 -12.15
CA GLU A 146 4.47 1.60 -13.34
C GLU A 146 4.27 0.09 -13.51
N GLN A 147 3.02 -0.35 -13.60
CA GLN A 147 2.60 -1.73 -13.64
C GLN A 147 1.80 -1.99 -14.92
N THR A 148 2.16 -3.06 -15.62
CA THR A 148 1.44 -3.55 -16.81
C THR A 148 1.22 -5.05 -16.68
N ILE A 149 -0.03 -5.49 -16.82
CA ILE A 149 -0.42 -6.89 -16.69
C ILE A 149 -1.08 -7.39 -17.98
N LYS A 150 -0.66 -8.59 -18.41
CA LYS A 150 -1.21 -9.28 -19.57
C LYS A 150 -1.67 -10.68 -19.20
N SER A 151 -2.89 -11.03 -19.62
CA SER A 151 -3.45 -12.38 -19.41
C SER A 151 -2.64 -13.41 -20.20
N VAL A 152 -2.41 -14.60 -19.64
CA VAL A 152 -1.80 -15.72 -20.38
C VAL A 152 -2.79 -16.84 -20.69
N ASN A 153 -4.04 -16.65 -20.29
CA ASN A 153 -5.11 -17.58 -20.54
C ASN A 153 -5.39 -17.72 -22.04
N LYS A 154 -5.78 -18.93 -22.44
CA LYS A 154 -6.21 -19.25 -23.80
C LYS A 154 -7.71 -19.48 -23.78
N ALA A 155 -8.45 -18.69 -24.54
CA ALA A 155 -9.86 -18.94 -24.80
C ALA A 155 -10.01 -19.81 -26.05
N GLU A 156 -10.78 -20.89 -25.94
CA GLU A 156 -11.06 -21.78 -27.06
C GLU A 156 -11.68 -21.01 -28.24
N GLY A 157 -11.05 -21.08 -29.42
CA GLY A 157 -11.48 -20.35 -30.61
C GLY A 157 -11.12 -18.86 -30.61
N GLN A 158 -10.43 -18.34 -29.58
CA GLN A 158 -10.04 -16.93 -29.46
C GLN A 158 -8.55 -16.78 -29.08
N PRO A 159 -7.62 -17.23 -29.94
CA PRO A 159 -6.18 -17.15 -29.67
C PRO A 159 -5.68 -15.70 -29.54
N SER A 160 -6.41 -14.72 -30.07
CA SER A 160 -6.09 -13.29 -29.98
C SER A 160 -6.22 -12.72 -28.57
N LEU A 161 -6.85 -13.43 -27.63
CA LEU A 161 -6.98 -12.99 -26.24
C LEU A 161 -5.77 -13.34 -25.37
N GLN A 162 -4.92 -14.26 -25.84
CA GLN A 162 -3.67 -14.55 -25.14
C GLN A 162 -2.77 -13.31 -25.22
N TYR A 163 -2.23 -12.90 -24.07
CA TYR A 163 -1.42 -11.69 -23.90
C TYR A 163 -2.13 -10.35 -24.12
N THR A 164 -3.47 -10.35 -24.05
CA THR A 164 -4.22 -9.08 -23.97
C THR A 164 -3.91 -8.36 -22.66
N SER A 165 -3.78 -7.03 -22.71
CA SER A 165 -3.62 -6.22 -21.50
C SER A 165 -4.92 -6.23 -20.71
N ILE A 166 -4.82 -6.55 -19.41
CA ILE A 166 -5.99 -6.62 -18.51
C ILE A 166 -5.92 -5.60 -17.37
N HIS A 167 -4.72 -5.07 -17.06
CA HIS A 167 -4.54 -4.07 -16.00
C HIS A 167 -3.32 -3.18 -16.26
N GLU A 168 -3.44 -1.90 -15.94
CA GLU A 168 -2.38 -0.89 -15.96
C GLU A 168 -2.50 -0.01 -14.72
N GLU A 169 -1.45 0.10 -13.90
CA GLU A 169 -1.47 0.91 -12.68
C GLU A 169 -0.19 1.75 -12.59
N ASN A 170 -0.28 2.97 -12.08
CA ASN A 170 0.92 3.74 -11.77
C ASN A 170 0.74 4.65 -10.56
N GLY A 171 1.86 5.07 -9.98
CA GLY A 171 1.83 5.87 -8.77
C GLY A 171 3.19 6.07 -8.13
N MET A 172 3.19 6.25 -6.81
CA MET A 172 4.39 6.52 -6.03
C MET A 172 4.30 5.93 -4.62
N TYR A 173 5.41 5.39 -4.15
CA TYR A 173 5.65 5.10 -2.75
C TYR A 173 6.48 6.24 -2.13
N LEU A 174 6.16 6.62 -0.90
CA LEU A 174 6.87 7.61 -0.11
C LEU A 174 7.35 6.97 1.19
N TRP A 175 8.64 7.09 1.47
CA TRP A 175 9.24 6.83 2.79
C TRP A 175 9.09 8.09 3.65
N LEU A 176 8.42 7.99 4.79
CA LEU A 176 7.97 9.14 5.60
C LEU A 176 8.79 9.36 6.87
N SER A 177 9.98 8.75 6.99
CA SER A 177 10.67 8.65 8.29
C SER A 177 11.59 9.84 8.63
N ASP A 178 11.96 10.68 7.66
CA ASP A 178 12.90 11.79 7.86
C ASP A 178 12.16 13.10 8.22
N VAL A 179 11.81 13.22 9.51
CA VAL A 179 11.13 14.40 10.08
C VAL A 179 12.12 15.30 10.80
N TYR A 180 11.96 16.61 10.59
CA TYR A 180 12.76 17.66 11.20
C TYR A 180 11.87 18.70 11.88
N ASN A 181 12.38 19.29 12.95
CA ASN A 181 11.77 20.44 13.60
C ASN A 181 12.32 21.74 12.99
N HIS A 182 11.46 22.57 12.43
CA HIS A 182 11.81 23.86 11.85
C HIS A 182 11.33 25.01 12.75
N ALA A 183 12.12 25.31 13.78
CA ALA A 183 11.82 26.42 14.68
C ALA A 183 11.87 27.77 13.95
N ALA A 184 10.98 28.68 14.34
CA ALA A 184 10.99 30.04 13.81
C ALA A 184 12.31 30.74 14.16
N THR A 185 12.92 31.38 13.17
CA THR A 185 14.09 32.25 13.37
C THR A 185 13.66 33.70 13.22
N LYS A 186 14.48 34.63 13.72
CA LYS A 186 14.24 36.06 13.48
C LYS A 186 14.11 36.37 11.98
N GLU A 187 14.96 35.75 11.17
CA GLU A 187 14.98 35.94 9.72
C GLU A 187 13.73 35.36 9.04
N SER A 188 13.28 34.17 9.42
CA SER A 188 12.08 33.56 8.83
C SER A 188 10.82 34.37 9.14
N ILE A 189 10.71 34.88 10.37
CA ILE A 189 9.60 35.75 10.81
C ILE A 189 9.59 37.06 9.99
N GLU A 190 10.74 37.67 9.75
CA GLU A 190 10.84 38.90 8.96
C GLU A 190 10.47 38.69 7.47
N LYS A 191 10.66 37.47 6.93
CA LYS A 191 10.44 37.16 5.50
C LYS A 191 9.04 36.65 5.15
N ASP A 192 8.49 35.71 5.92
CA ASP A 192 7.29 34.93 5.50
C ASP A 192 5.98 35.68 5.75
N ARG A 193 5.85 36.28 6.92
CA ARG A 193 4.75 37.18 7.31
C ARG A 193 5.32 38.13 8.35
N GLY A 194 5.55 39.39 7.97
CA GLY A 194 6.04 40.39 8.90
C GLY A 194 5.17 40.47 10.16
N ILE A 195 5.82 40.68 11.30
CA ILE A 195 5.14 40.79 12.60
C ILE A 195 4.22 42.01 12.57
N HIS A 196 2.95 41.85 12.96
CA HIS A 196 2.08 43.00 13.09
C HIS A 196 2.49 43.82 14.32
N ALA A 197 2.71 45.12 14.13
CA ALA A 197 3.01 46.01 15.23
C ALA A 197 1.79 46.07 16.17
N PHE A 198 2.09 46.16 17.46
CA PHE A 198 1.07 46.32 18.49
C PHE A 198 0.18 47.55 18.25
N SER A 199 -1.12 47.43 18.55
CA SER A 199 -2.07 48.53 18.40
C SER A 199 -2.24 49.34 19.69
N ASP A 200 -2.52 50.65 19.60
CA ASP A 200 -2.85 51.48 20.77
C ASP A 200 -4.05 50.93 21.57
N GLU A 201 -4.90 50.14 20.92
CA GLU A 201 -6.07 49.51 21.51
C GLU A 201 -5.69 48.34 22.42
N ASP A 202 -4.70 47.54 22.06
CA ASP A 202 -4.21 46.46 22.92
C ASP A 202 -3.56 47.01 24.21
N PHE A 203 -2.89 48.17 24.17
CA PHE A 203 -2.32 48.80 25.39
C PHE A 203 -3.46 49.23 26.31
N LYS A 204 -4.51 49.83 25.75
CA LYS A 204 -5.69 50.25 26.51
C LYS A 204 -6.42 49.06 27.12
N ASN A 205 -6.51 47.94 26.40
CA ASN A 205 -7.26 46.77 26.83
C ASN A 205 -6.49 45.92 27.86
N TYR A 206 -5.16 45.82 27.74
CA TYR A 206 -4.37 44.85 28.51
C TYR A 206 -3.18 45.44 29.29
N GLY A 207 -2.84 46.72 29.11
CA GLY A 207 -1.73 47.38 29.80
C GLY A 207 -0.33 46.94 29.34
N TYR A 208 -0.23 46.25 28.21
CA TYR A 208 1.02 45.70 27.67
C TYR A 208 1.80 46.74 26.85
N THR A 209 3.11 46.86 27.11
CA THR A 209 3.99 47.90 26.50
C THR A 209 5.04 47.34 25.53
N GLY A 210 4.95 46.06 25.17
CA GLY A 210 5.89 45.44 24.23
C GLY A 210 5.62 45.82 22.77
N LYS A 211 6.61 45.57 21.91
CA LYS A 211 6.56 45.95 20.50
C LYS A 211 5.64 45.03 19.67
N TYR A 212 5.48 43.78 20.10
CA TYR A 212 4.72 42.72 19.44
C TYR A 212 4.00 41.86 20.51
N ARG A 213 2.89 41.21 20.15
CA ARG A 213 2.14 40.29 21.02
C ARG A 213 2.57 38.84 20.74
N ASP A 214 3.82 38.55 21.09
CA ASP A 214 4.50 37.27 20.87
C ASP A 214 4.49 36.34 22.11
N GLU A 215 3.82 36.76 23.19
CA GLU A 215 3.61 35.96 24.39
C GLU A 215 2.15 36.02 24.86
N PRO A 216 1.62 34.93 25.46
CA PRO A 216 0.32 34.96 26.10
C PRO A 216 0.29 35.95 27.27
N LEU A 217 -0.86 36.60 27.45
CA LEU A 217 -1.15 37.44 28.62
C LEU A 217 -2.03 36.65 29.59
N VAL A 218 -1.74 36.77 30.89
CA VAL A 218 -2.49 36.10 31.96
C VAL A 218 -3.10 37.12 32.91
N GLN A 219 -4.39 36.98 33.21
CA GLN A 219 -5.08 37.81 34.20
C GLN A 219 -4.72 37.33 35.60
N VAL A 220 -4.11 38.19 36.41
CA VAL A 220 -3.67 37.87 37.79
C VAL A 220 -4.51 38.54 38.88
N SER A 221 -5.52 39.31 38.49
CA SER A 221 -6.50 39.89 39.41
C SER A 221 -7.80 39.08 39.40
N ALA A 222 -8.34 38.75 40.56
CA ALA A 222 -9.66 38.13 40.69
C ALA A 222 -10.83 39.10 40.38
N ASP A 223 -10.54 40.41 40.28
CA ASP A 223 -11.54 41.46 40.03
C ASP A 223 -11.87 41.60 38.54
N GLU A 224 -13.06 41.15 38.14
CA GLU A 224 -13.60 41.28 36.78
C GLU A 224 -13.79 42.74 36.31
N LYS A 225 -13.89 43.70 37.24
CA LYS A 225 -14.06 45.12 36.88
C LYS A 225 -12.73 45.84 36.72
N ASN A 226 -11.65 45.30 37.28
CA ASN A 226 -10.30 45.87 37.24
C ASN A 226 -9.29 44.78 36.86
N LYS A 227 -9.47 44.23 35.65
CA LYS A 227 -8.59 43.18 35.13
C LYS A 227 -7.15 43.69 35.00
N LYS A 228 -6.21 42.93 35.56
CA LYS A 228 -4.78 43.15 35.41
C LYS A 228 -4.15 41.96 34.71
N TYR A 229 -3.57 42.22 33.55
CA TYR A 229 -2.83 41.24 32.77
C TYR A 229 -1.32 41.43 32.96
N ILE A 230 -0.59 40.32 32.99
CA ILE A 230 0.87 40.27 32.89
C ILE A 230 1.25 39.29 31.79
N LEU A 231 2.51 39.33 31.33
CA LEU A 231 3.01 38.28 30.43
C LEU A 231 3.06 36.94 31.17
N LEU A 232 2.82 35.84 30.45
CA LEU A 232 3.00 34.50 31.01
C LEU A 232 4.41 34.29 31.58
N SER A 233 5.44 34.88 30.96
CA SER A 233 6.83 34.84 31.44
C SER A 233 7.06 35.58 32.76
N GLN A 234 6.12 36.44 33.18
CA GLN A 234 6.15 37.20 34.44
C GLN A 234 5.31 36.54 35.54
N LEU A 235 4.64 35.43 35.25
CA LEU A 235 3.83 34.71 36.23
C LEU A 235 4.75 33.97 37.21
N GLU A 236 4.66 34.32 38.49
CA GLU A 236 5.50 33.70 39.52
C GLU A 236 5.03 32.25 39.83
N PRO A 237 5.94 31.34 40.22
CA PRO A 237 5.56 29.98 40.60
C PRO A 237 4.49 29.95 41.70
N GLY A 238 3.34 29.34 41.40
CA GLY A 238 2.21 29.22 42.34
C GLY A 238 1.29 30.44 42.40
N GLN A 239 1.50 31.47 41.57
CA GLN A 239 0.60 32.60 41.45
C GLN A 239 -0.71 32.19 40.74
N GLU A 240 -1.85 32.57 41.33
CA GLU A 240 -3.15 32.34 40.71
C GLU A 240 -3.35 33.23 39.47
N TYR A 241 -4.04 32.68 38.47
CA TYR A 241 -4.47 33.38 37.27
C TYR A 241 -5.89 32.93 36.89
N TYR A 242 -6.63 33.80 36.20
CA TYR A 242 -8.07 33.62 35.98
C TYR A 242 -8.46 33.56 34.49
N GLU A 243 -7.66 34.16 33.60
CA GLU A 243 -7.90 34.19 32.15
C GLU A 243 -6.57 34.16 31.40
N ILE A 244 -6.53 33.48 30.24
CA ILE A 244 -5.38 33.47 29.34
C ILE A 244 -5.79 34.05 27.99
N ILE A 245 -5.08 35.06 27.54
CA ILE A 245 -5.19 35.63 26.20
C ILE A 245 -4.00 35.11 25.38
N PRO A 246 -4.22 34.37 24.28
CA PRO A 246 -3.13 33.74 23.52
C PRO A 246 -2.23 34.79 22.84
N ALA A 247 -0.99 34.42 22.53
CA ALA A 247 -0.15 35.22 21.63
C ALA A 247 -0.82 35.38 20.24
N GLN A 248 -0.51 36.46 19.54
CA GLN A 248 -0.95 36.70 18.15
C GLN A 248 0.19 36.59 17.14
N GLU A 249 1.43 36.70 17.62
CA GLU A 249 2.64 36.70 16.83
C GLU A 249 3.57 35.57 17.26
N ILE A 250 4.50 35.21 16.38
CA ILE A 250 5.49 34.14 16.59
C ILE A 250 6.79 34.78 17.10
N LYS A 251 7.44 34.17 18.09
CA LYS A 251 8.78 34.56 18.53
C LYS A 251 9.86 33.61 18.02
N PRO A 252 11.12 34.07 17.88
CA PRO A 252 12.23 33.18 17.59
C PRO A 252 12.30 32.04 18.60
N GLY A 253 12.39 30.81 18.10
CA GLY A 253 12.36 29.58 18.89
C GLY A 253 10.98 28.95 19.06
N ASP A 254 9.89 29.60 18.63
CA ASP A 254 8.60 28.92 18.55
C ASP A 254 8.67 27.73 17.59
N GLY A 255 8.04 26.63 17.98
CA GLY A 255 8.19 25.32 17.33
C GLY A 255 9.28 24.43 17.94
N ILE A 256 10.21 24.96 18.75
CA ILE A 256 11.19 24.14 19.49
C ILE A 256 10.47 23.23 20.50
N THR A 257 9.49 23.78 21.20
CA THR A 257 8.72 23.12 22.26
C THR A 257 7.30 22.83 21.80
N GLY A 258 6.78 21.64 22.06
CA GLY A 258 5.43 21.23 21.70
C GLY A 258 5.36 19.75 21.35
N PRO A 259 4.18 19.22 20.97
CA PRO A 259 4.09 17.88 20.42
C PRO A 259 4.88 17.83 19.11
N TYR A 260 5.91 16.98 19.06
CA TYR A 260 6.62 16.73 17.81
C TYR A 260 5.75 15.89 16.90
N PHE A 261 5.60 16.32 15.65
CA PHE A 261 4.94 15.53 14.65
C PHE A 261 5.78 14.28 14.37
N ILE A 262 5.22 13.12 14.66
CA ILE A 262 5.74 11.83 14.22
C ILE A 262 4.62 11.25 13.37
N PRO A 263 4.85 11.01 12.06
CA PRO A 263 3.83 10.36 11.25
C PRO A 263 3.41 9.03 11.87
N ASP A 264 2.13 8.68 11.75
CA ASP A 264 1.62 7.41 12.27
C ASP A 264 2.25 6.21 11.55
N TYR A 265 2.77 6.43 10.34
CA TYR A 265 3.21 5.42 9.37
C TYR A 265 4.51 5.84 8.67
N SER A 266 5.37 4.86 8.36
CA SER A 266 6.63 5.07 7.64
C SER A 266 6.50 5.00 6.12
N ILE A 267 5.39 4.45 5.60
CA ILE A 267 5.19 4.26 4.16
C ILE A 267 3.82 4.79 3.77
N SER A 268 3.79 5.55 2.67
CA SER A 268 2.57 5.85 1.93
C SER A 268 2.70 5.36 0.50
N ARG A 269 1.63 4.78 -0.06
CA ARG A 269 1.51 4.47 -1.48
C ARG A 269 0.35 5.25 -2.06
N SER A 270 0.56 6.00 -3.12
CA SER A 270 -0.51 6.61 -3.93
C SER A 270 -0.49 6.02 -5.32
N GLY A 271 -1.67 5.91 -5.95
CA GLY A 271 -1.77 5.34 -7.28
C GLY A 271 -3.13 5.55 -7.94
N VAL A 272 -3.19 5.29 -9.25
CA VAL A 272 -4.42 5.30 -10.03
C VAL A 272 -4.69 3.90 -10.56
N ILE A 273 -5.83 3.35 -10.16
CA ILE A 273 -6.31 2.04 -10.63
C ILE A 273 -7.16 2.27 -11.89
N PRO A 274 -7.00 1.47 -12.96
CA PRO A 274 -7.54 1.73 -14.31
C PRO A 274 -9.08 1.67 -14.42
N HIS A 275 -9.79 1.55 -13.30
CA HIS A 275 -11.24 1.72 -13.21
C HIS A 275 -11.67 3.14 -12.78
N GLY A 276 -10.70 4.04 -12.58
CA GLY A 276 -10.95 5.46 -12.29
C GLY A 276 -10.93 5.80 -10.80
N SER A 277 -10.31 4.96 -9.97
CA SER A 277 -10.13 5.26 -8.56
C SER A 277 -8.70 5.70 -8.29
N THR A 278 -8.54 6.82 -7.59
CA THR A 278 -7.24 7.21 -7.01
C THR A 278 -7.17 6.69 -5.59
N ILE A 279 -6.07 6.07 -5.22
CA ILE A 279 -5.87 5.48 -3.90
C ILE A 279 -4.72 6.17 -3.16
N THR A 280 -4.81 6.17 -1.84
CA THR A 280 -3.72 6.41 -0.92
C THR A 280 -3.80 5.36 0.18
N LEU A 281 -2.74 4.57 0.30
CA LEU A 281 -2.57 3.57 1.35
C LEU A 281 -1.49 4.06 2.31
N LEU A 282 -1.66 3.77 3.59
CA LEU A 282 -0.69 4.07 4.63
C LEU A 282 -0.31 2.78 5.34
N GLY A 283 0.93 2.71 5.81
CA GLY A 283 1.38 1.53 6.52
C GLY A 283 2.84 1.52 6.91
N ASP A 284 3.30 0.35 7.31
CA ASP A 284 4.58 0.15 7.95
C ASP A 284 5.20 -1.19 7.53
N ILE A 285 6.46 -1.37 7.88
CA ILE A 285 7.07 -2.69 7.93
C ILE A 285 6.50 -3.45 9.13
N ALA A 286 5.88 -4.60 8.88
CA ALA A 286 5.32 -5.48 9.88
C ALA A 286 6.44 -6.25 10.61
N PRO A 287 6.59 -6.10 11.94
CA PRO A 287 7.62 -6.81 12.69
C PRO A 287 7.19 -8.25 13.02
N SER A 288 8.18 -9.13 13.18
CA SER A 288 8.04 -10.40 13.89
C SER A 288 8.74 -10.30 15.24
N GLY A 289 7.95 -10.15 16.31
CA GLY A 289 8.47 -9.77 17.62
C GLY A 289 9.13 -8.39 17.58
N ASN A 290 10.44 -8.33 17.85
CA ASN A 290 11.22 -7.09 17.81
C ASN A 290 12.00 -6.90 16.49
N ASN A 291 11.87 -7.82 15.53
CA ASN A 291 12.66 -7.83 14.30
C ASN A 291 11.81 -7.39 13.10
N TYR A 292 12.38 -6.53 12.25
CA TYR A 292 11.76 -6.08 11.00
C TYR A 292 12.31 -6.80 9.76
N LEU A 293 13.54 -7.32 9.86
CA LEU A 293 14.08 -8.33 8.96
C LEU A 293 13.80 -9.71 9.57
N ILE A 294 13.02 -10.51 8.88
CA ILE A 294 12.53 -11.79 9.40
C ILE A 294 13.32 -12.90 8.72
N ASN A 295 13.96 -13.77 9.50
CA ASN A 295 14.72 -14.90 8.97
C ASN A 295 13.79 -16.02 8.47
N GLY A 296 14.17 -16.68 7.38
CA GLY A 296 13.41 -17.74 6.73
C GLY A 296 12.40 -17.21 5.71
N SER A 297 11.45 -18.06 5.31
CA SER A 297 10.40 -17.73 4.34
C SER A 297 9.17 -17.10 4.99
N PRO A 298 8.42 -16.24 4.29
CA PRO A 298 7.07 -15.88 4.68
C PRO A 298 6.21 -17.11 4.97
N GLN A 299 5.33 -16.98 5.98
CA GLN A 299 4.45 -18.06 6.42
C GLN A 299 3.05 -17.84 5.84
N PHE A 300 2.56 -18.84 5.11
CA PHE A 300 1.21 -18.90 4.56
C PHE A 300 0.47 -20.11 5.15
N PRO A 301 -0.87 -20.07 5.22
CA PRO A 301 -1.63 -21.14 5.83
C PRO A 301 -1.71 -22.40 4.95
N TYR A 302 -2.01 -23.52 5.63
CA TYR A 302 -2.30 -24.83 5.04
C TYR A 302 -3.57 -25.38 5.68
N GLY A 303 -4.19 -26.35 5.01
CA GLY A 303 -5.34 -27.08 5.50
C GLY A 303 -6.52 -26.16 5.78
N ASP A 304 -7.21 -26.46 6.88
CA ASP A 304 -8.32 -25.69 7.44
C ASP A 304 -7.96 -24.22 7.74
N ALA A 305 -6.70 -23.94 8.08
CA ALA A 305 -6.25 -22.56 8.36
C ALA A 305 -6.21 -21.69 7.10
N ALA A 306 -6.26 -22.29 5.90
CA ALA A 306 -6.33 -21.56 4.64
C ALA A 306 -7.73 -20.96 4.39
N TRP A 307 -8.74 -21.29 5.18
CA TRP A 307 -10.05 -20.66 5.08
C TRP A 307 -10.14 -19.38 5.94
N GLN A 308 -9.47 -18.31 5.50
CA GLN A 308 -9.50 -16.99 6.16
C GLN A 308 -10.10 -15.94 5.23
N THR A 309 -11.30 -15.48 5.55
CA THR A 309 -12.16 -14.65 4.69
C THR A 309 -11.49 -13.39 4.14
N ASP A 310 -10.54 -12.82 4.89
CA ASP A 310 -9.86 -11.58 4.52
C ASP A 310 -8.89 -11.77 3.33
N HIS A 311 -8.59 -13.02 2.97
CA HIS A 311 -7.75 -13.41 1.84
C HIS A 311 -8.50 -14.24 0.79
N LEU A 312 -9.79 -14.52 1.00
CA LEU A 312 -10.56 -15.32 0.05
C LEU A 312 -11.16 -14.41 -1.01
N ALA A 313 -11.27 -14.91 -2.25
CA ALA A 313 -12.18 -14.37 -3.26
C ALA A 313 -13.66 -14.55 -2.89
N ILE A 314 -13.96 -15.06 -1.68
CA ILE A 314 -15.29 -15.28 -1.11
C ILE A 314 -15.40 -14.40 0.14
N SER A 315 -16.18 -13.34 0.07
CA SER A 315 -16.39 -12.46 1.22
C SER A 315 -17.38 -13.02 2.23
N GLN A 316 -17.30 -12.50 3.47
CA GLN A 316 -18.21 -12.85 4.56
C GLN A 316 -19.67 -12.58 4.20
N THR A 317 -19.94 -11.51 3.46
CA THR A 317 -21.30 -11.08 3.08
C THR A 317 -21.97 -12.00 2.07
N MET A 318 -21.24 -12.95 1.47
CA MET A 318 -21.80 -13.97 0.57
C MET A 318 -22.32 -15.22 1.27
N GLY A 319 -21.96 -15.46 2.54
CA GLY A 319 -22.40 -16.64 3.30
C GLY A 319 -21.63 -17.95 3.06
N GLY A 320 -20.57 -17.96 2.24
CA GLY A 320 -19.52 -19.00 2.22
C GLY A 320 -19.96 -20.43 1.89
N ALA A 321 -21.16 -20.66 1.34
CA ALA A 321 -21.72 -21.98 1.03
C ALA A 321 -21.75 -22.96 2.23
N GLY A 322 -21.97 -22.45 3.44
CA GLY A 322 -21.96 -23.24 4.69
C GLY A 322 -20.56 -23.48 5.26
N ALA A 323 -19.51 -23.00 4.60
CA ALA A 323 -18.16 -22.96 5.14
C ALA A 323 -17.95 -21.69 5.97
N SER A 324 -17.16 -21.81 7.04
CA SER A 324 -16.84 -20.73 7.97
C SER A 324 -15.53 -21.03 8.70
N ALA A 325 -15.03 -20.10 9.50
CA ALA A 325 -13.88 -20.36 10.37
C ALA A 325 -14.07 -21.57 11.32
N LYS A 326 -15.33 -21.95 11.62
CA LYS A 326 -15.65 -23.13 12.46
C LYS A 326 -15.85 -24.41 11.67
N ASN A 327 -16.12 -24.29 10.37
CA ASN A 327 -16.34 -25.40 9.45
C ASN A 327 -15.69 -25.05 8.10
N PRO A 328 -14.35 -25.01 8.04
CA PRO A 328 -13.62 -24.52 6.87
C PRO A 328 -13.64 -25.54 5.73
N ILE A 329 -13.40 -25.08 4.51
CA ILE A 329 -13.00 -25.96 3.40
C ILE A 329 -11.47 -26.02 3.39
N ASN A 330 -10.92 -27.23 3.45
CA ASN A 330 -9.49 -27.45 3.31
C ASN A 330 -9.07 -27.20 1.85
N LEU A 331 -8.32 -26.12 1.63
CA LEU A 331 -7.89 -25.69 0.29
C LEU A 331 -6.68 -26.46 -0.25
N ASP A 332 -6.09 -27.37 0.53
CA ASP A 332 -5.05 -28.29 0.05
C ASP A 332 -5.63 -29.62 -0.47
N GLU A 333 -6.93 -29.85 -0.27
CA GLU A 333 -7.68 -31.00 -0.76
C GLU A 333 -8.51 -30.63 -2.01
N PRO A 334 -8.94 -31.61 -2.83
CA PRO A 334 -9.87 -31.35 -3.93
C PRO A 334 -11.14 -30.62 -3.47
N ALA A 335 -11.70 -29.80 -4.34
CA ALA A 335 -12.94 -29.09 -4.07
C ALA A 335 -14.05 -30.06 -3.59
N PRO A 336 -14.92 -29.65 -2.64
CA PRO A 336 -15.99 -30.52 -2.14
C PRO A 336 -16.87 -31.08 -3.25
N ALA A 337 -17.28 -32.35 -3.15
CA ALA A 337 -18.03 -33.04 -4.22
C ALA A 337 -19.28 -32.29 -4.71
N TRP A 338 -19.97 -31.57 -3.82
CA TRP A 338 -21.17 -30.79 -4.15
C TRP A 338 -20.91 -29.68 -5.17
N VAL A 339 -19.66 -29.21 -5.28
CA VAL A 339 -19.27 -28.13 -6.20
C VAL A 339 -19.57 -28.49 -7.65
N HIS A 340 -19.61 -29.77 -8.00
CA HIS A 340 -19.93 -30.24 -9.34
C HIS A 340 -21.37 -30.76 -9.49
N GLU A 341 -22.19 -30.66 -8.44
CA GLU A 341 -23.60 -31.04 -8.50
C GLU A 341 -24.45 -29.96 -9.18
N LYS A 342 -25.56 -30.37 -9.81
CA LYS A 342 -26.58 -29.44 -10.28
C LYS A 342 -27.38 -28.92 -9.09
N LEU A 343 -27.31 -27.62 -8.83
CA LEU A 343 -28.06 -26.99 -7.75
C LEU A 343 -29.55 -26.81 -8.11
N THR A 344 -30.41 -27.01 -7.13
CA THR A 344 -31.87 -26.92 -7.16
C THR A 344 -32.39 -26.29 -5.87
N ASP A 345 -33.67 -25.92 -5.83
CA ASP A 345 -34.32 -25.40 -4.62
C ASP A 345 -34.32 -26.41 -3.44
N GLU A 346 -34.04 -27.69 -3.71
CA GLU A 346 -33.96 -28.73 -2.67
C GLU A 346 -32.56 -28.82 -2.03
N ASN A 347 -31.49 -28.71 -2.82
CA ASN A 347 -30.11 -28.86 -2.33
C ASN A 347 -29.36 -27.52 -2.10
N ASP A 348 -29.97 -26.40 -2.51
CA ASP A 348 -29.57 -25.02 -2.23
C ASP A 348 -30.80 -24.11 -1.96
N PRO A 349 -31.60 -24.37 -0.91
CA PRO A 349 -32.87 -23.69 -0.65
C PRO A 349 -32.74 -22.17 -0.39
N GLY A 350 -31.51 -21.68 -0.16
CA GLY A 350 -31.22 -20.25 0.01
C GLY A 350 -30.42 -19.63 -1.14
N SER A 351 -30.17 -20.38 -2.22
CA SER A 351 -29.28 -19.95 -3.31
C SER A 351 -27.93 -19.44 -2.81
N ASN A 352 -27.38 -20.03 -1.75
CA ASN A 352 -26.10 -19.60 -1.19
C ASN A 352 -24.94 -20.32 -1.89
N LYS A 353 -25.10 -21.63 -2.14
CA LYS A 353 -24.08 -22.44 -2.79
C LYS A 353 -23.83 -21.97 -4.21
N ILE A 354 -24.85 -21.55 -4.96
CA ILE A 354 -24.70 -21.12 -6.36
C ILE A 354 -23.70 -19.98 -6.53
N TYR A 355 -23.59 -19.08 -5.54
CA TYR A 355 -22.68 -17.94 -5.58
C TYR A 355 -21.22 -18.32 -5.34
N THR A 356 -20.97 -19.38 -4.56
CA THR A 356 -19.62 -19.86 -4.27
C THR A 356 -19.19 -21.00 -5.20
N GLN A 357 -20.16 -21.73 -5.77
CA GLN A 357 -19.92 -22.90 -6.61
C GLN A 357 -18.96 -22.60 -7.74
N ARG A 358 -19.15 -21.49 -8.45
CA ARG A 358 -18.30 -21.12 -9.60
C ARG A 358 -16.83 -20.89 -9.20
N ILE A 359 -16.61 -20.27 -8.03
CA ILE A 359 -15.26 -19.98 -7.52
C ILE A 359 -14.55 -21.27 -7.14
N LEU A 360 -15.26 -22.18 -6.45
CA LEU A 360 -14.74 -23.49 -6.04
C LEU A 360 -14.57 -24.46 -7.22
N ALA A 361 -15.40 -24.33 -8.26
CA ALA A 361 -15.38 -25.19 -9.45
C ALA A 361 -14.37 -24.74 -10.52
N ASP A 362 -13.75 -23.57 -10.34
CA ASP A 362 -12.84 -22.98 -11.31
C ASP A 362 -11.60 -23.85 -11.51
N ASP A 363 -11.11 -23.91 -12.76
CA ASP A 363 -9.94 -24.71 -13.14
C ASP A 363 -8.65 -24.26 -12.41
N LEU A 364 -8.61 -23.03 -11.90
CA LEU A 364 -7.51 -22.50 -11.11
C LEU A 364 -7.59 -22.85 -9.62
N TYR A 365 -8.60 -23.59 -9.16
CA TYR A 365 -8.68 -24.06 -7.77
C TYR A 365 -7.35 -24.70 -7.31
N PRO A 366 -6.85 -24.38 -6.10
CA PRO A 366 -7.47 -23.55 -5.06
C PRO A 366 -7.23 -22.04 -5.20
N TYR A 367 -6.45 -21.60 -6.19
CA TYR A 367 -6.04 -20.19 -6.32
C TYR A 367 -7.21 -19.27 -6.71
N SER A 368 -8.24 -19.79 -7.38
CA SER A 368 -9.49 -19.06 -7.62
C SER A 368 -10.21 -18.66 -6.33
N VAL A 369 -10.03 -19.45 -5.26
CA VAL A 369 -10.65 -19.23 -3.95
C VAL A 369 -9.75 -18.38 -3.08
N ARG A 370 -8.44 -18.66 -3.08
CA ARG A 370 -7.46 -17.99 -2.24
C ARG A 370 -6.15 -17.78 -3.03
N PRO A 371 -6.03 -16.66 -3.75
CA PRO A 371 -4.91 -16.42 -4.65
C PRO A 371 -3.54 -16.44 -3.98
N ASP A 372 -3.40 -15.96 -2.74
CA ASP A 372 -2.11 -15.90 -2.02
C ASP A 372 -1.48 -17.29 -1.77
N LEU A 373 -2.24 -18.39 -1.88
CA LEU A 373 -1.67 -19.74 -1.90
C LEU A 373 -0.72 -19.98 -3.08
N ARG A 374 -0.85 -19.20 -4.16
CA ARG A 374 0.10 -19.20 -5.27
C ARG A 374 1.49 -18.74 -4.83
N LEU A 375 1.55 -17.75 -3.96
CA LEU A 375 2.78 -17.22 -3.38
C LEU A 375 3.45 -18.28 -2.50
N ARG A 376 2.66 -18.90 -1.60
CA ARG A 376 3.07 -20.03 -0.77
C ARG A 376 3.70 -21.16 -1.59
N ASP A 377 3.02 -21.57 -2.65
CA ASP A 377 3.43 -22.71 -3.46
C ASP A 377 4.74 -22.42 -4.23
N THR A 378 4.95 -21.17 -4.62
CA THR A 378 6.22 -20.68 -5.19
C THR A 378 7.36 -20.74 -4.16
N LEU A 379 7.09 -20.40 -2.90
CA LEU A 379 8.10 -20.45 -1.83
C LEU A 379 8.46 -21.89 -1.41
N SER A 380 7.55 -22.85 -1.57
CA SER A 380 7.72 -24.22 -1.07
C SER A 380 8.93 -24.97 -1.66
N GLY A 381 9.41 -24.55 -2.84
CA GLY A 381 10.61 -25.10 -3.48
C GLY A 381 11.86 -24.21 -3.36
N GLN A 382 11.79 -23.09 -2.64
CA GLN A 382 12.85 -22.10 -2.57
C GLN A 382 13.54 -22.08 -1.20
N LYS A 383 14.81 -21.67 -1.19
CA LYS A 383 15.55 -21.38 0.04
C LYS A 383 15.52 -19.88 0.30
N VAL A 384 14.54 -19.40 1.06
CA VAL A 384 14.47 -17.99 1.48
C VAL A 384 15.35 -17.80 2.71
N ALA A 385 16.30 -16.87 2.63
CA ALA A 385 17.18 -16.54 3.75
C ALA A 385 16.48 -15.61 4.76
N ASN A 386 15.81 -14.58 4.24
CA ASN A 386 15.08 -13.58 5.03
C ASN A 386 14.09 -12.80 4.15
N TYR A 387 13.18 -12.09 4.80
CA TYR A 387 12.25 -11.18 4.14
C TYR A 387 11.92 -9.97 5.01
N VAL A 388 11.39 -8.94 4.36
CA VAL A 388 10.70 -7.80 4.95
C VAL A 388 9.25 -7.81 4.46
N LEU A 389 8.30 -7.63 5.37
CA LEU A 389 6.87 -7.51 5.02
C LEU A 389 6.42 -6.06 5.20
N VAL A 390 6.03 -5.41 4.11
CA VAL A 390 5.31 -4.14 4.14
C VAL A 390 3.81 -4.42 4.10
N GLN A 391 3.05 -3.82 5.02
CA GLN A 391 1.59 -3.88 5.04
C GLN A 391 1.04 -2.46 4.99
N MET A 392 0.12 -2.22 4.07
CA MET A 392 -0.55 -0.94 3.89
C MET A 392 -2.04 -1.15 3.69
N SER A 393 -2.83 -0.18 4.14
CA SER A 393 -4.27 -0.15 3.91
C SER A 393 -4.75 1.27 3.64
N SER A 394 -5.85 1.37 2.92
CA SER A 394 -6.64 2.60 2.81
C SER A 394 -7.41 2.90 4.12
N LYS A 395 -7.68 1.89 4.96
CA LYS A 395 -8.38 2.02 6.24
C LYS A 395 -7.53 1.50 7.39
N MET A 396 -7.11 2.42 8.24
CA MET A 396 -6.26 2.10 9.38
C MET A 396 -7.06 1.94 10.65
N LYS A 397 -6.73 0.93 11.48
CA LYS A 397 -7.39 0.71 12.78
C LYS A 397 -7.22 1.90 13.74
N THR A 398 -6.13 2.65 13.62
CA THR A 398 -5.76 3.81 14.44
C THR A 398 -5.05 4.85 13.58
N GLY A 399 -4.88 6.09 14.08
CA GLY A 399 -4.11 7.13 13.39
C GLY A 399 -4.73 7.63 12.08
N ALA A 400 -3.89 8.27 11.26
CA ALA A 400 -4.26 8.80 9.95
C ALA A 400 -4.85 7.71 9.05
N GLN A 401 -5.87 8.09 8.27
CA GLN A 401 -6.48 7.21 7.28
C GLN A 401 -5.84 7.43 5.92
N GLY A 402 -5.82 6.38 5.11
CA GLY A 402 -5.61 6.53 3.68
C GLY A 402 -6.82 7.18 3.01
N GLY A 403 -7.00 6.94 1.72
CA GLY A 403 -8.14 7.48 0.99
C GLY A 403 -8.37 6.79 -0.34
N ILE A 404 -9.62 6.79 -0.76
CA ILE A 404 -10.04 6.33 -2.08
C ILE A 404 -10.95 7.41 -2.64
N LEU A 405 -10.65 7.85 -3.86
CA LEU A 405 -11.50 8.77 -4.60
C LEU A 405 -11.98 8.08 -5.87
N ASN A 406 -13.26 7.70 -5.87
CA ASN A 406 -13.92 7.04 -7.00
C ASN A 406 -14.39 8.06 -8.04
N VAL A 407 -14.25 7.74 -9.33
CA VAL A 407 -14.97 8.45 -10.41
C VAL A 407 -16.49 8.28 -10.27
N PRO A 408 -17.30 9.20 -10.85
CA PRO A 408 -18.76 9.17 -10.68
C PRO A 408 -19.43 7.84 -11.03
N PHE A 409 -18.95 7.13 -12.06
CA PHE A 409 -19.52 5.83 -12.46
C PHE A 409 -19.28 4.76 -11.39
N VAL A 410 -18.02 4.59 -10.98
CA VAL A 410 -17.62 3.64 -9.92
C VAL A 410 -18.35 3.96 -8.63
N ASN A 411 -18.37 5.24 -8.22
CA ASN A 411 -19.06 5.67 -7.00
C ASN A 411 -20.56 5.33 -7.00
N ARG A 412 -21.20 5.27 -8.17
CA ARG A 412 -22.64 5.01 -8.29
C ARG A 412 -22.98 3.52 -8.33
N PHE A 413 -22.16 2.69 -8.96
CA PHE A 413 -22.52 1.31 -9.30
C PHE A 413 -21.67 0.24 -8.62
N VAL A 414 -20.44 0.59 -8.25
CA VAL A 414 -19.42 -0.35 -7.76
C VAL A 414 -18.36 0.42 -6.96
N PRO A 415 -18.73 1.12 -5.87
CA PRO A 415 -17.74 1.93 -5.16
C PRO A 415 -16.61 1.03 -4.65
N THR A 416 -15.37 1.43 -4.93
CA THR A 416 -14.22 0.90 -4.22
C THR A 416 -14.25 1.50 -2.83
N VAL A 417 -14.29 0.64 -1.81
CA VAL A 417 -14.45 1.07 -0.42
C VAL A 417 -13.22 0.82 0.43
N GLU A 418 -12.35 -0.10 0.02
CA GLU A 418 -11.16 -0.46 0.75
C GLU A 418 -10.12 -1.08 -0.17
N VAL A 419 -8.86 -0.80 0.08
CA VAL A 419 -7.72 -1.44 -0.57
C VAL A 419 -6.73 -1.83 0.51
N ASP A 420 -6.37 -3.11 0.51
CA ASP A 420 -5.30 -3.67 1.32
C ASP A 420 -4.16 -4.13 0.44
N PHE A 421 -2.94 -3.95 0.92
CA PHE A 421 -1.75 -4.31 0.18
C PHE A 421 -0.67 -4.89 1.09
N ARG A 422 -0.12 -6.02 0.67
CA ARG A 422 1.01 -6.69 1.31
C ARG A 422 2.11 -6.88 0.29
N LEU A 423 3.33 -6.56 0.68
CA LEU A 423 4.52 -6.71 -0.14
C LEU A 423 5.60 -7.40 0.67
N TRP A 424 6.09 -8.52 0.17
CA TRP A 424 7.23 -9.23 0.72
C TRP A 424 8.43 -8.98 -0.19
N ILE A 425 9.46 -8.37 0.38
CA ILE A 425 10.78 -8.22 -0.25
C ILE A 425 11.65 -9.31 0.35
N GLU A 426 12.16 -10.21 -0.47
CA GLU A 426 12.75 -11.47 -0.01
C GLU A 426 14.17 -11.63 -0.55
N THR A 427 15.04 -12.22 0.25
CA THR A 427 16.34 -12.73 -0.21
C THR A 427 16.22 -14.24 -0.42
N VAL A 428 16.29 -14.70 -1.67
CA VAL A 428 16.27 -16.12 -2.05
C VAL A 428 17.69 -16.57 -2.40
N ILE A 429 18.07 -17.77 -1.95
CA ILE A 429 19.33 -18.41 -2.31
C ILE A 429 19.07 -19.45 -3.40
N GLU A 430 19.60 -19.22 -4.60
CA GLU A 430 19.48 -20.10 -5.76
C GLU A 430 20.87 -20.30 -6.37
N ASP A 431 21.29 -21.56 -6.55
CA ASP A 431 22.63 -21.91 -7.06
C ASP A 431 23.81 -21.22 -6.34
N GLY A 432 23.65 -20.95 -5.04
CA GLY A 432 24.65 -20.25 -4.22
C GLY A 432 24.68 -18.73 -4.42
N LYS A 433 23.82 -18.17 -5.27
CA LYS A 433 23.61 -16.74 -5.48
C LYS A 433 22.44 -16.25 -4.64
N GLU A 434 22.60 -15.04 -4.08
CA GLU A 434 21.48 -14.29 -3.51
C GLU A 434 20.72 -13.54 -4.61
N ILE A 435 19.41 -13.72 -4.63
CA ILE A 435 18.48 -13.10 -5.57
C ILE A 435 17.43 -12.37 -4.74
N LEU A 436 17.13 -11.12 -5.13
CA LEU A 436 15.95 -10.45 -4.59
C LEU A 436 14.70 -10.95 -5.31
N GLN A 437 13.70 -11.31 -4.53
CA GLN A 437 12.37 -11.70 -5.01
C GLN A 437 11.33 -10.78 -4.36
N LEU A 438 10.30 -10.47 -5.13
CA LEU A 438 9.16 -9.66 -4.69
C LEU A 438 7.91 -10.51 -4.78
N GLN A 439 7.19 -10.66 -3.67
CA GLN A 439 5.81 -11.17 -3.69
C GLN A 439 4.87 -10.07 -3.24
N TYR A 440 3.67 -10.00 -3.80
CA TYR A 440 2.65 -9.07 -3.31
C TYR A 440 1.26 -9.66 -3.37
N GLU A 441 0.38 -9.10 -2.55
CA GLU A 441 -1.05 -9.30 -2.55
C GLU A 441 -1.72 -7.93 -2.49
N GLN A 442 -2.57 -7.63 -3.47
CA GLN A 442 -3.43 -6.47 -3.50
C GLN A 442 -4.88 -6.95 -3.45
N ILE A 443 -5.63 -6.47 -2.47
CA ILE A 443 -7.05 -6.77 -2.31
C ILE A 443 -7.81 -5.47 -2.43
N VAL A 444 -8.67 -5.37 -3.44
CA VAL A 444 -9.53 -4.21 -3.68
C VAL A 444 -10.96 -4.61 -3.40
N PHE A 445 -11.57 -4.02 -2.37
CA PHE A 445 -12.95 -4.29 -2.01
C PHE A 445 -13.90 -3.35 -2.75
N PHE A 446 -14.81 -3.96 -3.49
CA PHE A 446 -15.90 -3.30 -4.19
C PHE A 446 -17.23 -3.64 -3.54
N GLU A 447 -18.13 -2.66 -3.43
CA GLU A 447 -19.49 -2.91 -2.95
C GLU A 447 -20.51 -2.97 -4.10
N PHE A 448 -21.43 -3.93 -4.00
CA PHE A 448 -22.49 -4.16 -4.98
C PHE A 448 -23.79 -4.56 -4.28
N ASP A 449 -24.91 -4.36 -4.97
CA ASP A 449 -26.18 -4.96 -4.57
C ASP A 449 -26.16 -6.47 -4.84
N PHE A 450 -26.61 -7.23 -3.84
CA PHE A 450 -26.48 -8.66 -3.72
C PHE A 450 -27.80 -9.31 -3.29
N GLY A 451 -27.93 -10.60 -3.59
CA GLY A 451 -29.09 -11.40 -3.22
C GLY A 451 -30.39 -10.98 -3.92
N ASN A 452 -31.49 -11.50 -3.39
CA ASN A 452 -32.84 -11.22 -3.90
C ASN A 452 -33.50 -10.02 -3.19
N ASP A 453 -32.90 -9.52 -2.11
CA ASP A 453 -33.39 -8.42 -1.29
C ASP A 453 -32.68 -7.08 -1.58
N GLY A 454 -31.61 -7.10 -2.41
CA GLY A 454 -30.84 -5.92 -2.74
C GLY A 454 -29.90 -5.47 -1.61
N GLY A 455 -29.54 -6.35 -0.68
CA GLY A 455 -28.52 -6.06 0.34
C GLY A 455 -27.15 -5.77 -0.27
N THR A 456 -26.24 -5.13 0.47
CA THR A 456 -24.89 -4.83 -0.03
C THR A 456 -23.93 -5.97 0.29
N THR A 457 -23.16 -6.42 -0.71
CA THR A 457 -21.99 -7.28 -0.51
C THR A 457 -20.73 -6.48 -0.74
N SER A 458 -19.71 -6.68 0.10
CA SER A 458 -18.36 -6.19 -0.15
C SER A 458 -17.54 -7.34 -0.69
N TRP A 459 -16.89 -7.15 -1.83
CA TRP A 459 -16.22 -8.24 -2.52
C TRP A 459 -14.77 -7.91 -2.89
N PRO A 460 -13.82 -8.82 -2.60
CA PRO A 460 -12.42 -8.63 -2.93
C PRO A 460 -12.09 -9.00 -4.38
N HIS A 461 -11.56 -8.05 -5.13
CA HIS A 461 -10.71 -8.33 -6.29
C HIS A 461 -9.30 -8.54 -5.76
N ILE A 462 -8.73 -9.70 -6.03
CA ILE A 462 -7.44 -10.08 -5.46
C ILE A 462 -6.46 -10.24 -6.61
N GLN A 463 -5.29 -9.64 -6.45
CA GLN A 463 -4.18 -9.73 -7.39
C GLN A 463 -2.93 -10.11 -6.61
N VAL A 464 -2.29 -11.20 -7.01
CA VAL A 464 -1.04 -11.68 -6.41
C VAL A 464 -0.03 -12.02 -7.47
N ASN A 465 1.26 -11.83 -7.19
CA ASN A 465 2.31 -12.28 -8.07
C ASN A 465 3.63 -12.51 -7.33
N THR A 466 4.48 -13.38 -7.91
CA THR A 466 5.90 -13.48 -7.58
C THR A 466 6.72 -12.90 -8.73
N LEU A 467 7.57 -11.94 -8.43
CA LEU A 467 8.38 -11.21 -9.40
C LEU A 467 9.87 -11.30 -9.05
N ARG A 468 10.71 -11.28 -10.09
CA ARG A 468 12.17 -11.14 -9.98
C ARG A 468 12.66 -10.13 -11.01
N LYS A 469 13.92 -9.71 -10.91
CA LYS A 469 14.57 -8.94 -11.98
C LYS A 469 14.67 -9.76 -13.26
N LEU A 470 14.69 -9.10 -14.41
CA LEU A 470 14.68 -9.75 -15.72
C LEU A 470 15.87 -10.71 -15.89
N GLU A 471 17.03 -10.35 -15.37
CA GLU A 471 18.26 -11.15 -15.37
C GLU A 471 18.20 -12.39 -14.47
N ASP A 472 17.26 -12.43 -13.50
CA ASP A 472 17.15 -13.46 -12.47
C ASP A 472 15.99 -14.46 -12.73
N ILE A 473 15.33 -14.35 -13.88
CA ILE A 473 14.36 -15.35 -14.35
C ILE A 473 14.96 -16.29 -15.41
N PRO A 474 14.46 -17.54 -15.54
CA PRO A 474 14.88 -18.50 -16.55
C PRO A 474 14.77 -17.97 -17.99
N ALA A 475 15.63 -18.45 -18.89
CA ALA A 475 15.75 -17.92 -20.25
C ALA A 475 14.49 -18.08 -21.11
N ASP A 476 13.74 -19.17 -20.92
CA ASP A 476 12.47 -19.44 -21.59
C ASP A 476 11.38 -18.45 -21.16
N GLN A 477 11.31 -18.14 -19.87
CA GLN A 477 10.39 -17.13 -19.33
C GLN A 477 10.81 -15.73 -19.79
N ARG A 478 12.10 -15.43 -19.76
CA ARG A 478 12.66 -14.15 -20.22
C ARG A 478 12.27 -13.85 -21.66
N ALA A 479 12.37 -14.83 -22.56
CA ALA A 479 12.01 -14.66 -23.96
C ALA A 479 10.55 -14.23 -24.13
N ILE A 480 9.62 -14.83 -23.37
CA ILE A 480 8.20 -14.44 -23.38
C ILE A 480 8.04 -13.02 -22.85
N ILE A 481 8.67 -12.70 -21.71
CA ILE A 481 8.60 -11.36 -21.12
C ILE A 481 9.13 -10.27 -22.07
N GLU A 482 10.27 -10.51 -22.71
CA GLU A 482 10.87 -9.61 -23.70
C GLU A 482 9.94 -9.38 -24.89
N GLU A 483 9.41 -10.47 -25.47
CA GLU A 483 8.44 -10.40 -26.58
C GLU A 483 7.19 -9.61 -26.20
N GLN A 484 6.65 -9.84 -24.99
CA GLN A 484 5.35 -9.26 -24.61
C GLN A 484 5.45 -7.84 -24.06
N PHE A 485 6.56 -7.43 -23.44
CA PHE A 485 6.64 -6.14 -22.75
C PHE A 485 7.71 -5.17 -23.25
N PHE A 486 8.66 -5.62 -24.07
CA PHE A 486 9.82 -4.81 -24.49
C PHE A 486 9.95 -4.71 -26.01
N ASP A 487 9.58 -5.75 -26.76
CA ASP A 487 9.60 -5.70 -28.21
C ASP A 487 8.52 -4.76 -28.75
N LYS A 488 8.95 -3.71 -29.45
CA LYS A 488 8.06 -2.72 -30.10
C LYS A 488 7.46 -3.20 -31.41
N THR A 489 7.79 -4.42 -31.85
CA THR A 489 7.30 -4.98 -33.11
C THR A 489 6.19 -5.97 -32.80
N PRO A 490 4.91 -5.61 -32.99
CA PRO A 490 3.84 -6.60 -32.86
C PRO A 490 4.03 -7.62 -33.98
N LYS A 491 4.49 -8.84 -33.65
CA LYS A 491 4.35 -9.98 -34.57
C LYS A 491 2.91 -10.46 -34.55
N MET A 492 1.98 -9.56 -34.89
CA MET A 492 0.64 -9.95 -35.28
C MET A 492 0.73 -10.59 -36.67
N ASN A 493 0.88 -11.90 -36.74
CA ASN A 493 0.38 -12.65 -37.88
C ASN A 493 -1.16 -12.64 -37.82
N VAL A 494 -1.77 -11.50 -38.16
CA VAL A 494 -3.21 -11.39 -38.37
C VAL A 494 -3.43 -11.31 -39.89
N PRO A 495 -4.12 -12.29 -40.50
CA PRO A 495 -4.60 -12.12 -41.86
C PRO A 495 -5.58 -10.95 -41.90
N ASP A 496 -5.35 -10.07 -42.87
CA ASP A 496 -6.08 -8.84 -43.13
C ASP A 496 -7.61 -9.05 -43.22
N SER A 497 -8.35 -8.00 -42.84
CA SER A 497 -9.80 -7.81 -42.90
C SER A 497 -10.71 -8.46 -41.84
N SER A 498 -10.86 -7.79 -40.68
CA SER A 498 -12.20 -7.49 -40.14
C SER A 498 -12.13 -6.38 -39.09
N VAL A 499 -13.16 -5.56 -39.10
CA VAL A 499 -13.41 -4.37 -38.27
C VAL A 499 -13.10 -4.64 -36.79
N ASN A 500 -12.35 -3.75 -36.13
CA ASN A 500 -12.16 -3.73 -34.68
C ASN A 500 -13.49 -3.96 -33.97
N PRO A 501 -13.71 -5.12 -33.32
CA PRO A 501 -14.82 -5.26 -32.40
C PRO A 501 -14.58 -4.32 -31.21
N PRO A 502 -15.64 -3.76 -30.59
CA PRO A 502 -15.49 -3.10 -29.29
C PRO A 502 -14.81 -4.07 -28.31
N PRO A 503 -14.10 -3.58 -27.27
CA PRO A 503 -13.46 -4.43 -26.27
C PRO A 503 -14.53 -5.27 -25.57
N GLY A 504 -14.74 -6.47 -26.10
CA GLY A 504 -15.70 -7.44 -25.60
C GLY A 504 -15.08 -8.15 -24.42
N CYS A 505 -15.85 -8.24 -23.34
CA CYS A 505 -15.54 -9.12 -22.22
C CYS A 505 -15.31 -10.55 -22.77
N PRO A 506 -14.17 -11.21 -22.50
CA PRO A 506 -13.77 -12.49 -23.12
C PRO A 506 -14.75 -13.66 -23.01
N TYR A 507 -15.75 -13.61 -22.12
CA TYR A 507 -16.44 -14.82 -21.65
C TYR A 507 -17.93 -14.92 -21.95
N HIS A 508 -18.46 -14.14 -22.90
CA HIS A 508 -19.84 -14.37 -23.37
C HIS A 508 -19.93 -15.53 -24.38
N LYS A 509 -19.98 -16.76 -23.88
CA LYS A 509 -20.60 -17.88 -24.62
C LYS A 509 -22.12 -17.82 -24.43
N GLY A 510 -22.80 -17.14 -25.36
CA GLY A 510 -24.25 -17.21 -25.54
C GLY A 510 -25.09 -16.26 -24.70
#